data_AF-A0A7J0ACV3-F1
#
_entry.id   AF-A0A7J0ACV3-F1
#
_cell.length_a   1.000
_cell.length_b   1.000
_cell.length_c   1.000
_cell.angle_alpha   90.00
_cell.angle_beta   90.00
_cell.angle_gamma   90.00
#
_symmetry.space_group_name_H-M   'P 1'
#
loop_
_entity.id
_entity.type
_entity.pdbx_description
1 polymer ?
#
loop_
_entity_poly.entity_id
_entity_poly.type
_entity_poly.pdbx_seq_one_letter_code
_entity_poly.pdbx_strand_id
1 'polypeptide(L)'
;MKQLIVNVGTDYPMTSPSHPYSSAVAAKRMVDRIVATQDTKFEVNVNSESAVKVLEVYGHKNGLTIKYCINGKRAKYKEVLADFARGEEYYQQLKKELDEI
;
A
#
# COMPACT_ATOMS: atom_id res chain seq x y z
N MET A 1 7.25 10.13 -18.53
CA MET A 1 6.20 9.46 -17.73
C MET A 1 6.85 8.93 -16.45
N LYS A 2 6.33 9.31 -15.27
CA LYS A 2 6.93 8.93 -13.99
C LYS A 2 6.40 7.58 -13.52
N GLN A 3 7.25 6.80 -12.87
CA GLN A 3 6.91 5.48 -12.36
C GLN A 3 7.00 5.45 -10.83
N LEU A 4 5.98 4.90 -10.18
CA LEU A 4 5.97 4.60 -8.76
C LEU A 4 5.84 3.09 -8.55
N ILE A 5 6.81 2.50 -7.84
CA ILE A 5 6.74 1.12 -7.35
C ILE A 5 6.20 1.15 -5.93
N VAL A 6 5.14 0.40 -5.67
CA VAL A 6 4.48 0.29 -4.36
C VAL A 6 4.69 -1.13 -3.84
N ASN A 7 5.48 -1.25 -2.79
CA ASN A 7 5.71 -2.51 -2.10
C ASN A 7 4.72 -2.65 -0.94
N VAL A 8 4.03 -3.78 -0.89
CA VAL A 8 3.08 -4.19 0.15
C VAL A 8 3.58 -5.48 0.81
N GLY A 9 3.11 -5.75 2.03
CA GLY A 9 3.55 -6.90 2.83
C GLY A 9 4.93 -6.73 3.47
N THR A 10 5.48 -5.52 3.41
CA THR A 10 6.77 -5.17 4.00
C THR A 10 6.65 -4.93 5.51
N ASP A 11 7.77 -4.91 6.25
CA ASP A 11 7.76 -4.63 7.69
C ASP A 11 6.98 -3.35 8.04
N TYR A 12 6.27 -3.37 9.17
CA TYR A 12 5.57 -2.20 9.67
C TYR A 12 6.58 -1.19 10.22
N PRO A 13 6.77 -0.02 9.59
CA PRO A 13 7.74 0.95 10.09
C PRO A 13 7.19 1.56 11.38
N MET A 14 8.00 1.62 12.45
CA MET A 14 7.60 2.12 13.78
C MET A 14 6.96 3.52 13.76
N THR A 15 7.16 4.32 12.71
CA THR A 15 6.71 5.72 12.61
C THR A 15 5.76 5.99 11.43
N SER A 16 5.15 4.96 10.83
CA SER A 16 4.21 5.17 9.72
C SER A 16 2.77 5.43 10.19
N PRO A 17 2.01 6.30 9.48
CA PRO A 17 0.60 6.51 9.79
C PRO A 17 -0.18 5.21 9.62
N SER A 18 -0.73 4.73 10.73
CA SER A 18 -1.48 3.48 10.84
C SER A 18 -2.97 3.65 10.64
N HIS A 19 -3.50 4.82 11.01
CA HIS A 19 -4.92 5.12 10.89
C HIS A 19 -5.35 5.24 9.42
N PRO A 20 -6.41 4.54 8.97
CA PRO A 20 -6.80 4.45 7.55
C PRO A 20 -6.87 5.79 6.83
N TYR A 21 -7.51 6.78 7.45
CA TYR A 21 -7.63 8.13 6.87
C TYR A 21 -6.29 8.85 6.79
N SER A 22 -5.45 8.73 7.82
CA SER A 22 -4.13 9.37 7.87
C SER A 22 -3.21 8.78 6.80
N SER A 23 -3.26 7.46 6.59
CA SER A 23 -2.52 6.79 5.52
C SER A 23 -2.98 7.25 4.13
N ALA A 24 -4.30 7.40 3.91
CA ALA A 24 -4.87 7.92 2.67
C ALA A 24 -4.41 9.35 2.37
N VAL A 25 -4.46 10.25 3.36
CA VAL A 25 -3.99 11.63 3.22
C VAL A 25 -2.48 11.68 2.94
N ALA A 26 -1.69 10.87 3.64
CA ALA A 26 -0.24 10.78 3.43
C ALA A 26 0.10 10.30 2.02
N ALA A 27 -0.62 9.30 1.51
CA ALA A 27 -0.48 8.81 0.14
C ALA A 27 -0.78 9.90 -0.90
N LYS A 28 -1.86 10.67 -0.72
CA LYS A 28 -2.17 11.80 -1.60
C LYS A 28 -1.02 12.82 -1.63
N ARG A 29 -0.55 13.25 -0.44
CA ARG A 29 0.56 14.21 -0.31
C ARG A 29 1.87 13.67 -0.90
N MET A 30 2.06 12.36 -0.91
CA MET A 30 3.21 11.72 -1.54
C MET A 30 3.14 11.82 -3.07
N VAL A 31 1.97 11.54 -3.67
CA VAL A 31 1.76 11.74 -5.11
C VAL A 31 2.00 13.19 -5.49
N ASP A 32 1.45 14.15 -4.73
CA ASP A 32 1.66 15.58 -4.99
C ASP A 32 3.17 15.94 -5.02
N ARG A 33 3.97 15.37 -4.09
CA ARG A 33 5.43 15.54 -4.07
C ARG A 33 6.13 14.89 -5.25
N ILE A 34 5.80 13.63 -5.57
CA ILE A 34 6.37 12.90 -6.72
C ILE A 34 6.15 13.67 -8.02
N VAL A 35 4.97 14.24 -8.20
CA VAL A 35 4.62 15.03 -9.39
C VAL A 35 5.49 16.28 -9.50
N ALA A 36 5.78 16.95 -8.38
CA ALA A 36 6.58 18.17 -8.33
C ALA A 36 8.10 17.93 -8.52
N THR A 37 8.64 16.76 -8.17
CA THR A 37 10.08 16.45 -8.28
C THR A 37 10.55 16.26 -9.73
N GLN A 38 11.84 16.40 -10.04
CA GLN A 38 12.35 16.13 -11.40
C GLN A 38 12.58 14.63 -11.69
N ASP A 39 12.78 13.82 -10.65
CA ASP A 39 12.98 12.38 -10.75
C ASP A 39 11.82 11.66 -11.44
N THR A 40 12.15 10.52 -12.04
CA THR A 40 11.22 9.74 -12.87
C THR A 40 10.89 8.36 -12.32
N LYS A 41 11.63 7.88 -11.31
CA LYS A 41 11.45 6.57 -10.70
C LYS A 41 11.42 6.72 -9.19
N PHE A 42 10.40 6.16 -8.57
CA PHE A 42 10.16 6.22 -7.14
C PHE A 42 9.76 4.84 -6.63
N GLU A 43 10.06 4.58 -5.37
CA GLU A 43 9.71 3.35 -4.68
C GLU A 43 9.25 3.68 -3.26
N VAL A 44 8.21 2.98 -2.80
CA VAL A 44 7.65 3.19 -1.47
C VAL A 44 7.08 1.91 -0.89
N ASN A 45 7.24 1.75 0.43
CA ASN A 45 6.61 0.69 1.20
C ASN A 45 5.30 1.19 1.80
N VAL A 46 4.22 0.45 1.61
CA VAL A 46 2.87 0.82 2.03
C VAL A 46 2.16 -0.40 2.60
N ASN A 47 1.70 -0.31 3.84
CA ASN A 47 0.96 -1.38 4.53
C ASN A 47 -0.44 -0.94 4.93
N SER A 48 -1.08 -0.11 4.11
CA SER A 48 -2.44 0.35 4.33
C SER A 48 -3.25 0.23 3.05
N GLU A 49 -4.36 -0.50 3.12
CA GLU A 49 -5.29 -0.65 2.01
C GLU A 49 -5.83 0.72 1.56
N SER A 50 -6.13 1.61 2.51
CA SER A 50 -6.60 2.97 2.20
C SER A 50 -5.57 3.79 1.45
N ALA A 51 -4.28 3.69 1.81
CA ALA A 51 -3.20 4.34 1.07
C ALA A 51 -3.06 3.77 -0.35
N VAL A 52 -3.08 2.44 -0.50
CA VAL A 52 -3.01 1.77 -1.81
C VAL A 52 -4.15 2.22 -2.74
N LYS A 53 -5.39 2.29 -2.23
CA LYS A 53 -6.54 2.80 -3.00
C LYS A 53 -6.33 4.24 -3.49
N VAL A 54 -5.78 5.11 -2.64
CA VAL A 54 -5.48 6.49 -3.02
C VAL A 54 -4.37 6.55 -4.07
N LEU A 55 -3.30 5.77 -3.89
CA LEU A 55 -2.20 5.72 -4.86
C LEU A 55 -2.74 5.31 -6.24
N GLU A 56 -3.54 4.24 -6.32
CA GLU A 56 -4.16 3.78 -7.56
C GLU A 56 -4.91 4.92 -8.28
N VAL A 57 -5.92 5.49 -7.61
CA VAL A 57 -6.81 6.46 -8.25
C VAL A 57 -6.11 7.78 -8.50
N TYR A 58 -5.45 8.33 -7.48
CA TYR A 58 -4.89 9.68 -7.55
C TYR A 58 -3.55 9.71 -8.27
N GLY A 59 -2.74 8.65 -8.18
CA GLY A 59 -1.50 8.56 -8.95
C GLY A 59 -1.77 8.45 -10.45
N HIS A 60 -2.72 7.61 -10.88
CA HIS A 60 -3.12 7.55 -12.29
C HIS A 60 -3.72 8.86 -12.79
N LYS A 61 -4.57 9.52 -11.98
CA LYS A 61 -5.09 10.86 -12.31
C LYS A 61 -3.98 11.87 -12.59
N ASN A 62 -2.82 11.75 -11.94
CA ASN A 62 -1.67 12.63 -12.12
C ASN A 62 -0.62 12.09 -13.11
N GLY A 63 -0.96 11.08 -13.92
CA GLY A 63 -0.08 10.55 -14.96
C GLY A 63 1.06 9.66 -14.45
N LEU A 64 0.95 9.11 -13.24
CA LEU A 64 1.89 8.12 -12.74
C LEU A 64 1.56 6.73 -13.30
N THR A 65 2.61 6.00 -13.66
CA THR A 65 2.55 4.55 -13.89
C THR A 65 2.85 3.84 -12.59
N ILE A 66 1.85 3.15 -12.04
CA ILE A 66 1.96 2.45 -10.77
C ILE A 66 2.23 0.97 -11.00
N LYS A 67 3.19 0.43 -10.27
CA LYS A 67 3.49 -1.00 -10.26
C LYS A 67 3.48 -1.48 -8.81
N TYR A 68 2.77 -2.58 -8.56
CA TYR A 68 2.71 -3.16 -7.23
C TYR A 68 3.61 -4.38 -7.11
N CYS A 69 4.15 -4.57 -5.91
CA CYS A 69 4.87 -5.76 -5.51
C CYS A 69 4.39 -6.22 -4.13
N ILE A 70 4.07 -7.51 -3.97
CA ILE A 70 3.84 -8.15 -2.67
C ILE A 70 5.12 -8.91 -2.32
N ASN A 71 5.77 -8.57 -1.22
CA ASN A 71 7.02 -9.21 -0.77
C ASN A 71 8.09 -9.31 -1.88
N GLY A 72 8.29 -8.22 -2.61
CA GLY A 72 9.27 -8.12 -3.71
C GLY A 72 8.85 -8.80 -5.03
N LYS A 73 7.70 -9.49 -5.07
CA LYS A 73 7.15 -10.11 -6.30
C LYS A 73 6.09 -9.23 -6.91
N ARG A 74 6.16 -9.02 -8.23
CA ARG A 74 5.21 -8.19 -8.96
C ARG A 74 3.79 -8.73 -8.83
N ALA A 75 2.84 -7.86 -8.54
CA ALA A 75 1.44 -8.18 -8.33
C ALA A 75 0.54 -7.19 -9.09
N LYS A 76 -0.70 -7.62 -9.37
CA LYS A 76 -1.77 -6.76 -9.86
C LYS A 76 -2.46 -6.07 -8.70
N TYR A 77 -3.03 -4.89 -8.95
CA TYR A 77 -3.80 -4.15 -7.94
C TYR A 77 -4.88 -5.00 -7.24
N LYS A 78 -5.61 -5.85 -7.99
CA LYS A 78 -6.61 -6.76 -7.41
C LYS A 78 -6.00 -7.80 -6.45
N GLU A 79 -4.81 -8.31 -6.76
CA GLU A 79 -4.11 -9.28 -5.91
C GLU A 79 -3.62 -8.62 -4.63
N VAL A 80 -3.18 -7.35 -4.71
CA VAL A 80 -2.81 -6.55 -3.52
C VAL A 80 -3.99 -6.35 -2.58
N LEU A 81 -5.16 -5.98 -3.11
CA LEU A 81 -6.37 -5.82 -2.27
C LEU A 81 -6.78 -7.15 -1.61
N ALA A 82 -6.65 -8.26 -2.32
CA ALA A 82 -6.92 -9.59 -1.76
C ALA A 82 -5.90 -9.96 -0.66
N ASP A 83 -4.63 -9.57 -0.81
CA ASP A 83 -3.60 -9.82 0.19
C ASP A 83 -3.89 -9.09 1.52
N PHE A 84 -4.42 -7.86 1.47
CA PHE A 84 -4.89 -7.16 2.69
C PHE A 84 -6.01 -7.92 3.43
N ALA A 85 -6.86 -8.66 2.72
CA ALA A 85 -7.94 -9.43 3.32
C ALA A 85 -7.43 -10.67 4.08
N ARG A 86 -6.22 -11.17 3.79
CA ARG A 86 -5.61 -12.31 4.50
C ARG A 86 -5.36 -12.01 5.99
N GLY A 87 -5.30 -10.73 6.37
CA GLY A 87 -5.23 -10.33 7.77
C GLY A 87 -6.43 -10.82 8.58
N GLU A 88 -7.63 -10.83 7.98
CA GLU A 88 -8.84 -11.34 8.63
C GLU A 88 -8.77 -12.86 8.81
N GLU A 89 -8.31 -13.60 7.80
CA GLU A 89 -8.12 -15.05 7.89
C GLU A 89 -7.16 -15.42 9.04
N TYR A 90 -6.05 -14.69 9.17
CA TYR A 90 -5.09 -14.88 10.25
C TYR A 90 -5.69 -14.56 11.62
N TYR A 91 -6.44 -13.46 11.74
CA TYR A 91 -7.16 -13.13 12.97
C TYR A 91 -8.15 -14.23 13.39
N GLN A 92 -8.94 -14.75 12.44
CA GLN A 92 -9.88 -15.83 12.71
C GLN A 92 -9.17 -17.13 13.13
N GLN A 93 -8.00 -17.41 12.58
CA GLN A 93 -7.18 -18.54 13.03
C GLN A 93 -6.73 -18.36 14.48
N LEU A 94 -6.15 -17.21 14.83
CA LEU A 94 -5.72 -16.91 16.21
C LEU A 94 -6.88 -16.97 17.21
N LYS A 95 -8.08 -16.52 16.80
CA LYS A 95 -9.27 -16.60 17.63
C LYS A 95 -9.65 -18.05 17.94
N LYS A 96 -9.58 -18.96 16.96
CA LYS A 96 -9.84 -20.39 17.19
C LYS A 96 -8.82 -21.00 18.15
N GLU A 97 -7.55 -20.66 18.00
CA GLU A 97 -6.48 -21.12 18.90
C GLU A 97 -6.73 -20.69 20.36
N LEU A 98 -7.33 -19.50 20.57
CA LEU A 98 -7.72 -19.01 21.89
C LEU A 98 -8.91 -19.80 22.49
N ASP A 99 -9.91 -20.15 21.66
CA ASP A 99 -11.12 -20.86 22.09
C ASP A 99 -10.87 -22.36 22.39
N GLU A 100 -9.71 -22.89 22.00
CA GLU A 100 -9.26 -24.28 22.27
C GLU A 100 -8.43 -24.42 23.58
N ILE A 101 -8.19 -23.32 24.30
CA ILE A 101 -7.52 -23.25 25.62
C ILE A 101 -8.55 -23.22 26.75
#